data_AF-A0A7W6CXA1-F1
#
_entry.id   AF-A0A7W6CXA1-F1
#
_cell.length_a   1.000
_cell.length_b   1.000
_cell.length_c   1.000
_cell.angle_alpha   90.00
_cell.angle_beta   90.00
_cell.angle_gamma   90.00
#
_symmetry.space_group_name_H-M   'P 1'
#
loop_
_entity.id
_entity.type
_entity.pdbx_description
1 polymer ?
#
loop_
_entity_poly.entity_id
_entity_poly.type
_entity_poly.pdbx_seq_one_letter_code
_entity_poly.pdbx_strand_id
1 'polypeptide(L)' 'MFRLGADLKVYLHREPIDFRAGINSLAVLVQETMALDPFAPAV' A
#
# COMPACT_ATOMS: atom_id res chain seq x y z
N MET A 1 17.82 12.94 6.06
CA MET A 1 17.30 12.14 4.93
C MET A 1 16.29 11.15 5.48
N PHE A 2 15.06 11.13 4.94
CA PHE A 2 14.05 10.15 5.35
C PHE A 2 14.47 8.76 4.88
N ARG A 3 14.38 7.75 5.76
CA ARG A 3 14.74 6.35 5.45
C ARG A 3 13.69 5.41 6.03
N LEU A 4 13.23 4.48 5.21
CA LEU A 4 12.33 3.42 5.66
C LEU A 4 13.11 2.39 6.50
N GLY A 5 12.41 1.74 7.43
CA GLY A 5 12.95 0.58 8.16
C GLY A 5 13.38 -0.50 7.17
N ALA A 6 14.46 -1.23 7.49
CA ALA A 6 14.98 -2.29 6.61
C ALA A 6 13.94 -3.39 6.38
N ASP A 7 13.11 -3.64 7.39
CA ASP A 7 12.09 -4.69 7.38
C ASP A 7 10.72 -4.18 6.93
N LEU A 8 10.62 -2.93 6.48
CA LEU A 8 9.35 -2.37 6.04
C LEU A 8 8.99 -2.89 4.65
N LYS A 9 7.89 -3.62 4.56
CA LYS A 9 7.32 -4.05 3.28
C LYS A 9 6.62 -2.87 2.61
N VAL A 10 7.07 -2.52 1.40
CA VAL A 10 6.55 -1.39 0.61
C VAL A 10 5.87 -1.91 -0.64
N TYR A 11 4.65 -1.44 -0.90
CA TYR A 11 3.91 -1.73 -2.13
C TYR A 11 3.84 -0.47 -2.98
N LEU A 12 4.12 -0.60 -4.28
CA LEU A 12 4.10 0.51 -5.23
C LEU A 12 3.07 0.24 -6.32
N HIS A 13 2.06 1.11 -6.39
CA HIS A 13 1.17 1.24 -7.54
C HIS A 13 1.74 2.30 -8.48
N ARG A 14 1.98 1.96 -9.76
CA ARG A 14 2.71 2.82 -10.71
C ARG A 14 1.80 3.68 -11.60
N GLU A 15 0.52 3.32 -11.70
CA GLU A 15 -0.45 4.05 -12.50
C GLU A 15 -1.06 5.21 -11.71
N PRO A 16 -1.63 6.23 -12.38
CA PRO A 16 -2.32 7.32 -11.71
C PRO A 16 -3.49 6.81 -10.86
N ILE A 17 -3.61 7.37 -9.65
CA ILE A 17 -4.71 7.03 -8.72
C ILE A 17 -5.66 8.22 -8.61
N ASP A 18 -6.95 7.93 -8.52
CA ASP A 18 -7.95 8.93 -8.18
C ASP A 18 -7.95 9.20 -6.66
N PHE A 19 -7.36 10.32 -6.26
CA PHE A 19 -7.28 10.74 -4.85
C PHE A 19 -8.65 11.08 -4.24
N ARG A 20 -9.71 11.21 -5.04
CA ARG A 20 -11.08 11.38 -4.54
C ARG A 20 -11.59 10.14 -3.80
N ALA A 21 -10.98 8.98 -4.02
CA ALA A 21 -11.28 7.74 -3.29
C ALA A 21 -10.80 7.74 -1.82
N GLY A 22 -10.11 8.80 -1.38
CA GLY A 22 -9.71 8.99 0.01
C GLY A 22 -8.44 8.24 0.41
N ILE A 23 -8.09 8.35 1.70
CA ILE A 23 -6.76 7.97 2.24
C ILE A 23 -6.45 6.47 2.15
N ASN A 24 -7.48 5.61 2.11
CA ASN A 24 -7.32 4.15 2.08
C ASN A 24 -7.36 3.54 0.67
N SER A 25 -7.52 4.35 -0.37
CA SER A 25 -7.65 3.87 -1.76
C SER A 25 -6.46 3.03 -2.23
N LEU A 26 -5.24 3.41 -1.82
CA LEU A 26 -4.02 2.64 -2.07
C LEU A 26 -4.04 1.24 -1.44
N ALA A 27 -4.58 1.11 -0.22
CA ALA A 27 -4.66 -0.17 0.47
C ALA A 27 -5.63 -1.12 -0.26
N VAL A 28 -6.77 -0.60 -0.73
CA VAL A 28 -7.73 -1.37 -1.53
C VAL A 28 -7.08 -1.89 -2.82
N LEU A 29 -6.31 -1.05 -3.53
CA LEU A 29 -5.60 -1.46 -4.73
C LEU A 29 -4.60 -2.59 -4.47
N VAL A 30 -3.85 -2.53 -3.37
CA VAL A 30 -2.95 -3.63 -2.97
C VAL A 30 -3.75 -4.91 -2.71
N GLN A 31 -4.88 -4.81 -2.01
CA GLN A 31 -5.71 -5.96 -1.71
C GLN A 31 -6.28 -6.63 -2.97
N GLU A 32 -6.84 -5.84 -3.88
CA GLU A 32 -7.49 -6.35 -5.09
C GLU A 32 -6.49 -6.87 -6.12
N THR A 33 -5.38 -6.15 -6.33
CA THR A 33 -4.43 -6.49 -7.41
C THR A 33 -3.38 -7.50 -6.99
N MET A 34 -3.00 -7.53 -5.71
CA MET A 34 -1.95 -8.39 -5.20
C MET A 34 -2.47 -9.56 -4.35
N ALA A 35 -3.78 -9.60 -4.07
CA ALA A 35 -4.41 -10.59 -3.18
C ALA A 35 -3.73 -10.65 -1.79
N LEU A 36 -3.36 -9.49 -1.25
CA LEU A 36 -2.72 -9.35 0.06
C LEU A 36 -3.64 -8.62 1.03
N ASP A 37 -3.51 -8.86 2.33
CA ASP A 37 -4.16 -8.04 3.36
C ASP A 37 -3.17 -6.95 3.84
N PRO A 38 -3.36 -5.67 3.46
CA PRO A 38 -2.48 -4.59 3.88
C PRO A 38 -2.61 -4.24 5.37
N PHE A 39 -3.67 -4.70 6.02
CA PHE A 39 -3.98 -4.44 7.43
C PHE A 39 -3.68 -5.63 8.34
N ALA A 40 -3.18 -6.74 7.79
CA ALA A 40 -2.73 -7.87 8.58
C ALA A 40 -1.57 -7.46 9.52
N PRO A 41 -1.47 -8.07 10.71
CA PRO A 41 -0.33 -7.88 11.59
C PRO A 41 0.99 -8.17 10.86
N ALA A 42 2.01 -7.35 11.12
CA ALA A 42 3.37 -7.70 10.72
C ALA A 42 3.81 -8.97 11.45
N VAL A 43 4.32 -9.97 10.70
CA VAL A 43 4.92 -11.22 11.20
C VAL A 43 6.43 -11.17 11.17
#